data_AF-A0A0B7NNL7-F1
#
_entry.id   AF-A0A0B7NNL7-F1
#
_cell.length_a   1.000
_cell.length_b   1.000
_cell.length_c   1.000
_cell.angle_alpha   90.00
_cell.angle_beta   90.00
_cell.angle_gamma   90.00
#
_symmetry.space_group_name_H-M   'P 1'
#
loop_
_entity.id
_entity.type
_entity.pdbx_description
1 polymer ?
#
loop_
_entity_poly.entity_id
_entity_poly.type
_entity_poly.pdbx_seq_one_letter_code
_entity_poly.pdbx_strand_id
1 'polypeptide(L)'
;MTMITPSLHACRSTLEDPRVPSSNSLAVVLQRRDWENPGVTQLNRLAAHPPFASWRNSEEARTDRPSQQLRSLNGEWRLMRKSMSIQHFRVALIPFFAAFCLPVFAHPETLVKVKDAEDQLGARVGYIELDLNSGKILESFRPEERFPMMSTFKVLLCGAVLSRIDAGQEQLGRRIHYSQNDLVEYSPVTEKHLTDGMTVRELCSAAITMSDNTAANLLLTTIGGPKELTAFLHNMGDHVTRLDRWEPELNEAIPNDERDTTMPLPGNN
;
A
#
# COMPACT_ATOMS: atom_id res chain seq x y z
N MET A 1 -0.98 -8.70 45.18
CA MET A 1 -0.64 -7.27 45.13
C MET A 1 0.88 -7.17 45.15
N THR A 2 1.49 -7.12 43.96
CA THR A 2 2.93 -6.96 43.80
C THR A 2 3.13 -6.12 42.55
N MET A 3 3.38 -4.82 42.77
CA MET A 3 3.84 -3.90 41.73
C MET A 3 5.34 -4.08 41.55
N ILE A 4 5.78 -4.24 40.30
CA ILE A 4 7.17 -4.09 39.90
C ILE A 4 7.21 -3.05 38.79
N THR A 5 7.66 -1.85 39.13
CA THR A 5 8.04 -0.77 38.21
C THR A 5 9.51 -0.93 37.81
N PRO A 6 9.90 -0.72 36.54
CA PRO A 6 11.26 -0.38 36.18
C PRO A 6 11.43 1.12 35.93
N SER A 7 12.38 1.66 36.70
CA SER A 7 13.07 2.94 36.65
C SER A 7 13.40 3.50 35.25
N LEU A 8 13.11 4.80 35.08
CA LEU A 8 13.75 5.71 34.13
C LEU A 8 15.17 6.04 34.61
N HIS A 9 16.21 5.66 33.87
CA HIS A 9 17.38 6.52 33.64
C HIS A 9 18.29 6.03 32.51
N ALA A 10 18.56 6.97 31.60
CA ALA A 10 19.77 7.15 30.79
C ALA A 10 20.19 6.04 29.80
N CYS A 11 19.87 6.25 28.52
CA CYS A 11 20.83 5.95 27.47
C CYS A 11 21.05 7.19 26.60
N ARG A 12 22.32 7.55 26.46
CA ARG A 12 22.87 8.80 25.94
C ARG A 12 22.45 9.08 24.49
N SER A 13 22.33 10.37 24.20
CA SER A 13 22.46 10.97 22.88
C SER A 13 23.67 10.39 22.13
N THR A 14 23.40 9.59 21.10
CA THR A 14 24.39 9.30 20.06
C THR A 14 24.43 10.50 19.12
N LEU A 15 25.53 11.25 19.15
CA LEU A 15 25.94 12.09 18.04
C LEU A 15 26.07 11.17 16.82
N GLU A 16 25.27 11.41 15.78
CA GLU A 16 25.31 10.65 14.53
C GLU A 16 26.66 10.88 13.82
N ASP A 17 27.38 9.80 13.47
CA ASP A 17 28.58 9.85 12.61
C ASP A 17 28.13 10.18 11.18
N PRO A 18 28.60 11.30 10.58
CA PRO A 18 28.16 11.72 9.24
C PRO A 18 28.55 10.76 8.10
N ARG A 19 29.26 9.66 8.38
CA ARG A 19 29.66 8.64 7.39
C ARG A 19 28.81 7.37 7.42
N VAL A 20 27.88 7.24 8.35
CA VAL A 20 26.90 6.14 8.37
C VAL A 20 25.63 6.63 7.68
N PRO A 21 25.16 6.00 6.59
CA PRO A 21 23.88 6.34 6.00
C PRO A 21 22.81 6.29 7.08
N SER A 22 22.09 7.39 7.28
CA SER A 22 21.03 7.42 8.29
C SER A 22 20.07 6.26 8.01
N SER A 23 19.65 5.52 9.03
CA SER A 23 18.76 4.36 8.92
C SER A 23 17.37 4.66 8.34
N ASN A 24 17.18 5.89 7.86
CA ASN A 24 15.94 6.57 7.59
C ASN A 24 15.86 7.14 6.16
N SER A 25 16.87 6.91 5.30
CA SER A 25 16.87 7.39 3.91
C SER A 25 16.05 6.48 2.99
N LEU A 26 15.53 7.01 1.86
CA LEU A 26 14.83 6.19 0.86
C LEU A 26 15.77 5.10 0.34
N ALA A 27 17.02 5.46 0.07
CA ALA A 27 18.05 4.52 -0.35
C ALA A 27 18.22 3.37 0.66
N VAL A 28 18.22 3.65 1.96
CA VAL A 28 18.33 2.62 3.00
C VAL A 28 17.05 1.78 3.10
N VAL A 29 15.86 2.38 3.02
CA VAL A 29 14.58 1.63 2.97
C VAL A 29 14.56 0.68 1.78
N LEU A 30 15.00 1.15 0.61
CA LEU A 30 15.10 0.33 -0.59
C LEU A 30 16.16 -0.78 -0.44
N GLN A 31 17.33 -0.47 0.12
CA GLN A 31 18.39 -1.46 0.33
C GLN A 31 18.02 -2.56 1.32
N ARG A 32 17.16 -2.27 2.29
CA ARG A 32 16.69 -3.26 3.27
C ARG A 32 15.89 -4.39 2.64
N ARG A 33 15.28 -4.16 1.47
CA ARG A 33 14.46 -5.15 0.75
C ARG A 33 13.40 -5.77 1.67
N ASP A 34 12.78 -4.94 2.51
CA ASP A 34 11.79 -5.42 3.49
C ASP A 34 10.63 -6.17 2.79
N TRP A 35 10.34 -5.82 1.53
CA TRP A 35 9.35 -6.48 0.67
C TRP A 35 9.74 -7.89 0.19
N GLU A 36 11.03 -8.24 0.18
CA GLU A 36 11.51 -9.60 -0.15
C GLU A 36 11.44 -10.54 1.06
N ASN A 37 11.21 -9.98 2.25
CA ASN A 37 11.02 -10.75 3.46
C ASN A 37 9.51 -11.03 3.67
N PRO A 38 9.01 -12.24 3.37
CA PRO A 38 7.59 -12.57 3.55
C PRO A 38 7.11 -12.44 5.01
N GLY A 39 8.02 -12.37 5.99
CA GLY A 39 7.69 -12.07 7.39
C GLY A 39 7.24 -10.63 7.65
N VAL A 40 7.46 -9.70 6.71
CA VAL A 40 7.05 -8.28 6.84
C VAL A 40 5.55 -8.08 6.58
N THR A 41 4.83 -9.11 6.14
CA THR A 41 3.35 -9.07 6.04
C THR A 41 2.63 -9.01 7.40
N GLN A 42 3.36 -9.14 8.51
CA GLN A 42 2.83 -9.13 9.88
C GLN A 42 3.39 -8.01 10.78
N LEU A 43 4.43 -7.28 10.36
CA LEU A 43 5.00 -6.21 11.17
C LEU A 43 4.09 -4.97 11.06
N ASN A 44 3.35 -4.67 12.12
CA ASN A 44 2.35 -3.59 12.19
C ASN A 44 1.13 -3.78 11.27
N ARG A 45 0.63 -5.02 11.12
CA ARG A 45 -0.67 -5.25 10.47
C ARG A 45 -1.77 -4.52 11.25
N LEU A 46 -2.27 -3.44 10.66
CA LEU A 46 -3.53 -2.84 11.09
C LEU A 46 -4.70 -3.67 10.56
N ALA A 47 -5.85 -3.58 11.22
CA ALA A 47 -7.07 -4.15 10.69
C ALA A 47 -7.31 -3.56 9.29
N ALA A 48 -7.58 -4.40 8.29
CA ALA A 48 -8.04 -3.98 6.98
C ALA A 48 -9.23 -3.02 7.17
N HIS A 49 -9.04 -1.76 6.76
CA HIS A 49 -9.98 -0.66 6.98
C HIS A 49 -11.34 -0.78 6.26
N PRO A 50 -11.50 -1.61 5.21
CA PRO A 50 -12.83 -1.92 4.68
C PRO A 50 -13.29 -3.32 5.12
N PRO A 51 -14.38 -3.47 5.88
CA PRO A 51 -15.17 -4.69 5.77
C PRO A 51 -15.70 -4.77 4.34
N PHE A 52 -15.33 -5.80 3.59
CA PHE A 52 -15.99 -6.07 2.31
C PHE A 52 -17.37 -6.64 2.63
N ALA A 53 -18.38 -5.77 2.54
CA ALA A 53 -19.77 -6.14 2.59
C ALA A 53 -20.25 -6.47 1.18
N SER A 54 -20.86 -7.63 1.00
CA SER A 54 -21.59 -7.94 -0.22
C SER A 54 -23.08 -7.80 0.03
N TRP A 55 -23.76 -6.98 -0.76
CA TRP A 55 -25.21 -6.86 -0.73
C TRP A 55 -25.82 -7.62 -1.88
N ARG A 56 -26.96 -8.28 -1.62
CA ARG A 56 -27.69 -9.03 -2.65
C ARG A 56 -28.54 -8.13 -3.55
N ASN A 57 -28.74 -6.86 -3.16
CA ASN A 57 -29.44 -5.86 -3.94
C ASN A 57 -28.78 -4.47 -3.82
N SER A 58 -28.98 -3.66 -4.85
CA SER A 58 -28.36 -2.32 -4.99
C SER A 58 -28.89 -1.30 -3.99
N GLU A 59 -30.15 -1.42 -3.56
CA GLU A 59 -30.76 -0.45 -2.64
C GLU A 59 -30.21 -0.60 -1.21
N GLU A 60 -29.90 -1.83 -0.77
CA GLU A 60 -29.22 -2.08 0.51
C GLU A 60 -27.78 -1.58 0.51
N ALA A 61 -27.07 -1.73 -0.61
CA ALA A 61 -25.73 -1.14 -0.79
C ALA A 61 -25.80 0.40 -0.74
N ARG A 62 -26.79 1.00 -1.41
CA ARG A 62 -27.01 2.45 -1.45
C ARG A 62 -27.36 3.04 -0.08
N THR A 63 -27.97 2.25 0.80
CA THR A 63 -28.43 2.68 2.13
C THR A 63 -27.54 2.18 3.27
N ASP A 64 -26.40 1.59 2.95
CA ASP A 64 -25.38 1.08 3.89
C ASP A 64 -25.97 0.20 5.02
N ARG A 65 -26.91 -0.68 4.66
CA ARG A 65 -27.50 -1.61 5.63
C ARG A 65 -26.50 -2.70 6.02
N PRO A 66 -26.51 -3.22 7.26
CA PRO A 66 -25.61 -4.31 7.66
C PRO A 66 -25.76 -5.55 6.76
N SER A 67 -24.69 -5.94 6.06
CA SER A 67 -24.69 -7.15 5.22
C SER A 67 -24.56 -8.43 6.07
N GLN A 68 -25.34 -9.47 5.72
CA GLN A 68 -25.19 -10.81 6.31
C GLN A 68 -23.96 -11.58 5.79
N GLN A 69 -23.24 -11.04 4.80
CA GLN A 69 -21.98 -11.59 4.30
C GLN A 69 -20.86 -10.55 4.45
N LEU A 70 -20.29 -10.52 5.66
CA LEU A 70 -19.13 -9.72 5.99
C LEU A 70 -17.88 -10.61 5.94
N ARG A 71 -16.96 -10.34 5.00
CA ARG A 71 -15.64 -10.97 5.01
C ARG A 71 -14.61 -9.99 5.51
N SER A 72 -14.14 -10.24 6.73
CA SER A 72 -12.93 -9.62 7.24
C SER A 72 -11.72 -10.23 6.54
N LEU A 73 -10.86 -9.41 5.94
CA LEU A 73 -9.56 -9.86 5.44
C LEU A 73 -8.51 -9.96 6.56
N ASN A 74 -8.91 -9.72 7.82
CA ASN A 74 -8.03 -9.87 8.97
C ASN A 74 -7.95 -11.35 9.36
N GLY A 75 -6.82 -12.01 9.07
CA GLY A 75 -6.56 -13.41 9.41
C GLY A 75 -5.14 -13.88 9.05
N GLU A 76 -4.73 -15.05 9.53
CA GLU A 76 -3.46 -15.69 9.13
C GLU A 76 -3.54 -16.18 7.67
N TRP A 77 -2.99 -15.39 6.75
CA TRP A 77 -2.86 -15.77 5.35
C TRP A 77 -1.63 -16.66 5.16
N ARG A 78 -1.85 -17.97 4.93
CA ARG A 78 -0.77 -18.89 4.56
C ARG A 78 -0.54 -18.82 3.05
N LEU A 79 0.47 -18.09 2.63
CA LEU A 79 1.01 -18.24 1.28
C LEU A 79 1.68 -19.61 1.19
N MET A 80 1.07 -20.55 0.46
CA MET A 80 1.68 -21.85 0.21
C MET A 80 2.78 -21.70 -0.86
N ARG A 81 4.05 -21.63 -0.43
CA ARG A 81 5.16 -21.95 -1.33
C ARG A 81 5.15 -23.45 -1.61
N LYS A 82 4.91 -23.85 -2.85
CA LYS A 82 5.26 -25.21 -3.30
C LYS A 82 6.79 -25.31 -3.33
N SER A 83 7.36 -25.81 -2.24
CA SER A 83 8.73 -26.33 -2.26
C SER A 83 8.70 -27.67 -2.99
N MET A 84 9.24 -27.70 -4.21
CA MET A 84 9.46 -28.95 -4.94
C MET A 84 10.75 -29.59 -4.41
N SER A 85 10.61 -30.47 -3.41
CA SER A 85 11.70 -31.33 -2.96
C SER A 85 11.76 -32.55 -3.86
N ILE A 86 12.82 -32.68 -4.67
CA ILE A 86 13.09 -33.88 -5.46
C ILE A 86 13.78 -34.89 -4.52
N GLN A 87 13.00 -35.76 -3.90
CA GLN A 87 13.52 -36.96 -3.25
C GLN A 87 13.60 -38.10 -4.28
N HIS A 88 14.80 -38.64 -4.46
CA HIS A 88 15.07 -39.79 -5.30
C HIS A 88 14.38 -41.04 -4.73
N PHE A 89 13.18 -41.36 -5.22
CA PHE A 89 12.48 -42.59 -4.87
C PHE A 89 12.97 -43.73 -5.77
N ARG A 90 13.58 -44.75 -5.15
CA ARG A 90 13.97 -46.00 -5.83
C ARG A 90 12.70 -46.72 -6.28
N VAL A 91 12.61 -46.95 -7.58
CA VAL A 91 11.51 -47.65 -8.27
C VAL A 91 11.51 -49.13 -7.87
N ALA A 92 10.41 -49.58 -7.29
CA ALA A 92 10.01 -50.98 -7.28
C ALA A 92 8.57 -51.08 -7.81
N LEU A 93 8.41 -51.91 -8.83
CA LEU A 93 7.23 -52.18 -9.65
C LEU A 93 5.95 -52.52 -8.85
N ILE A 94 4.85 -51.84 -9.15
CA ILE A 94 3.49 -52.42 -9.17
C ILE A 94 2.73 -51.81 -10.36
N PRO A 95 2.35 -52.60 -11.40
CA PRO A 95 1.46 -52.15 -12.45
C PRO A 95 -0.01 -52.27 -12.00
N PHE A 96 -0.89 -51.53 -12.66
CA PHE A 96 -2.35 -51.71 -12.65
C PHE A 96 -3.15 -50.98 -11.55
N PHE A 97 -3.26 -49.65 -11.66
CA PHE A 97 -4.53 -48.91 -11.52
C PHE A 97 -4.34 -47.50 -12.11
N ALA A 98 -4.16 -47.45 -13.44
CA ALA A 98 -4.38 -46.22 -14.19
C ALA A 98 -5.90 -45.97 -14.28
N ALA A 99 -6.30 -44.70 -14.25
CA ALA A 99 -7.66 -44.16 -14.41
C ALA A 99 -8.46 -43.86 -13.14
N PHE A 100 -7.89 -43.07 -12.22
CA PHE A 100 -8.64 -41.97 -11.60
C PHE A 100 -7.72 -40.75 -11.49
N CYS A 101 -7.44 -40.12 -12.64
CA CYS A 101 -7.08 -38.71 -12.64
C CYS A 101 -8.32 -37.94 -12.22
N LEU A 102 -8.57 -37.84 -10.92
CA LEU A 102 -9.41 -36.77 -10.40
C LEU A 102 -8.78 -35.47 -10.91
N PRO A 103 -9.55 -34.54 -11.50
CA PRO A 103 -9.01 -33.24 -11.81
C PRO A 103 -8.50 -32.69 -10.48
N VAL A 104 -7.18 -32.57 -10.35
CA VAL A 104 -6.59 -31.62 -9.41
C VAL A 104 -7.36 -30.35 -9.68
N PHE A 105 -8.07 -29.81 -8.68
CA PHE A 105 -8.75 -28.54 -8.79
C PHE A 105 -7.70 -27.48 -9.14
N ALA A 106 -7.45 -27.31 -10.44
CA ALA A 106 -6.64 -26.24 -10.96
C ALA A 106 -7.37 -24.99 -10.52
N HIS A 107 -6.73 -24.21 -9.65
CA HIS A 107 -7.23 -22.88 -9.37
C HIS A 107 -7.28 -22.16 -10.72
N PRO A 108 -8.40 -21.49 -11.03
CA PRO A 108 -8.49 -20.75 -12.29
C PRO A 108 -7.27 -19.83 -12.39
N GLU A 109 -6.65 -19.82 -13.57
CA GLU A 109 -5.55 -18.91 -13.87
C GLU A 109 -5.95 -17.49 -13.44
N THR A 110 -5.04 -16.74 -12.83
CA THR A 110 -5.34 -15.45 -12.18
C THR A 110 -6.12 -14.51 -13.12
N LEU A 111 -5.78 -14.48 -14.41
CA LEU A 111 -6.51 -13.70 -15.42
C LEU A 111 -7.97 -14.10 -15.60
N VAL A 112 -8.32 -15.39 -15.47
CA VAL A 112 -9.71 -15.83 -15.50
C VAL A 112 -10.47 -15.21 -14.32
N LYS A 113 -9.84 -15.12 -13.14
CA LYS A 113 -10.44 -14.46 -11.99
C LYS A 113 -10.53 -12.95 -12.11
N VAL A 114 -9.57 -12.31 -12.75
CA VAL A 114 -9.63 -10.88 -13.05
C VAL A 114 -10.80 -10.55 -13.99
N LYS A 115 -11.01 -11.36 -15.05
CA LYS A 115 -12.15 -11.21 -15.97
C LYS A 115 -13.49 -11.49 -15.30
N ASP A 116 -13.57 -12.56 -14.51
CA ASP A 116 -14.76 -12.89 -13.69
C ASP A 116 -15.11 -11.73 -12.72
N ALA A 117 -14.11 -11.05 -12.17
CA ALA A 117 -14.34 -9.88 -11.32
C ALA A 117 -14.92 -8.69 -12.10
N GLU A 118 -14.44 -8.42 -13.33
CA GLU A 118 -15.01 -7.37 -14.19
C GLU A 118 -16.50 -7.64 -14.49
N ASP A 119 -16.84 -8.89 -14.86
CA ASP A 119 -18.23 -9.29 -15.12
C ASP A 119 -19.13 -9.18 -13.87
N GLN A 120 -18.63 -9.60 -12.71
CA GLN A 120 -19.38 -9.57 -11.46
C GLN A 120 -19.61 -8.13 -10.93
N LEU A 121 -18.63 -7.25 -11.09
CA LEU A 121 -18.70 -5.88 -10.61
C LEU A 121 -19.43 -4.95 -11.60
N GLY A 122 -19.50 -5.33 -12.87
CA GLY A 122 -19.98 -4.43 -13.93
C GLY A 122 -19.09 -3.19 -14.07
N ALA A 123 -17.80 -3.33 -13.79
CA ALA A 123 -16.81 -2.24 -13.74
C ALA A 123 -15.45 -2.71 -14.25
N ARG A 124 -14.66 -1.79 -14.82
CA ARG A 124 -13.31 -2.10 -15.33
C ARG A 124 -12.39 -2.56 -14.20
N VAL A 125 -11.58 -3.59 -14.46
CA VAL A 125 -10.52 -4.06 -13.57
C VAL A 125 -9.17 -3.91 -14.25
N GLY A 126 -8.23 -3.18 -13.62
CA GLY A 126 -6.83 -3.12 -14.03
C GLY A 126 -5.98 -4.02 -13.14
N TYR A 127 -5.07 -4.79 -13.72
CA TYR A 127 -4.22 -5.73 -13.00
C TYR A 127 -2.85 -5.86 -13.64
N ILE A 128 -1.81 -5.97 -12.81
CA ILE A 128 -0.46 -6.32 -13.22
C ILE A 128 0.20 -7.17 -12.14
N GLU A 129 1.04 -8.11 -12.57
CA GLU A 129 1.96 -8.84 -11.71
C GLU A 129 3.38 -8.67 -12.26
N LEU A 130 4.27 -8.19 -11.42
CA LEU A 130 5.67 -7.93 -11.76
C LEU A 130 6.58 -8.84 -10.92
N ASP A 131 7.58 -9.44 -11.57
CA ASP A 131 8.73 -9.98 -10.85
C ASP A 131 9.58 -8.80 -10.37
N LEU A 132 9.62 -8.59 -9.07
CA LEU A 132 10.25 -7.41 -8.49
C LEU A 132 11.78 -7.36 -8.68
N ASN A 133 12.43 -8.52 -8.85
CA ASN A 133 13.87 -8.58 -9.04
C ASN A 133 14.28 -8.17 -10.47
N SER A 134 13.52 -8.60 -11.48
CA SER A 134 13.83 -8.35 -12.89
C SER A 134 12.99 -7.23 -13.52
N GLY A 135 11.93 -6.77 -12.85
CA GLY A 135 10.94 -5.84 -13.41
C GLY A 135 10.07 -6.45 -14.51
N LYS A 136 10.18 -7.77 -14.77
CA LYS A 136 9.42 -8.42 -15.84
C LYS A 136 7.95 -8.51 -15.46
N ILE A 137 7.09 -8.23 -16.43
CA ILE A 137 5.66 -8.51 -16.34
C ILE A 137 5.46 -10.03 -16.40
N LEU A 138 4.93 -10.59 -15.32
CA LEU A 138 4.53 -12.00 -15.23
C LEU A 138 3.12 -12.19 -15.80
N GLU A 139 2.22 -11.25 -15.55
CA GLU A 139 0.83 -11.29 -16.00
C GLU A 139 0.25 -9.86 -16.02
N SER A 140 -0.72 -9.58 -16.90
CA SER A 140 -1.40 -8.26 -16.90
C SER A 140 -2.79 -8.26 -17.54
N PHE A 141 -3.62 -7.30 -17.14
CA PHE A 141 -4.94 -7.05 -17.71
C PHE A 141 -5.28 -5.56 -17.65
N ARG A 142 -5.64 -4.95 -18.79
CA ARG A 142 -5.79 -3.49 -18.95
C ARG A 142 -4.59 -2.68 -18.41
N PRO A 143 -3.33 -3.08 -18.69
CA PRO A 143 -2.17 -2.51 -18.02
C PRO A 143 -1.91 -1.04 -18.36
N GLU A 144 -2.39 -0.57 -19.50
CA GLU A 144 -2.20 0.80 -20.00
C GLU A 144 -3.48 1.65 -19.90
N GLU A 145 -4.50 1.17 -19.19
CA GLU A 145 -5.70 1.96 -18.92
C GLU A 145 -5.56 2.74 -17.61
N ARG A 146 -6.12 3.95 -17.58
CA ARG A 146 -6.10 4.80 -16.37
C ARG A 146 -7.15 4.37 -15.34
N PHE A 147 -6.74 4.41 -14.08
CA PHE A 147 -7.57 4.21 -12.90
C PHE A 147 -7.26 5.28 -11.84
N PRO A 148 -8.27 5.80 -11.11
CA PRO A 148 -8.04 6.69 -9.98
C PRO A 148 -7.13 6.01 -8.95
N MET A 149 -6.07 6.71 -8.52
CA MET A 149 -5.17 6.15 -7.51
C MET A 149 -5.86 6.00 -6.16
N MET A 150 -6.75 6.95 -5.83
CA MET A 150 -7.27 7.12 -4.47
C MET A 150 -6.08 7.16 -3.50
N SER A 151 -6.23 6.68 -2.25
CA SER A 151 -5.18 6.69 -1.23
C SER A 151 -3.90 5.89 -1.56
N THR A 152 -3.82 5.14 -2.67
CA THR A 152 -2.54 4.49 -3.07
C THR A 152 -1.43 5.51 -3.37
N PHE A 153 -1.80 6.75 -3.76
CA PHE A 153 -0.84 7.84 -3.98
C PHE A 153 -0.02 8.20 -2.74
N LYS A 154 -0.53 7.90 -1.53
CA LYS A 154 0.14 8.25 -0.26
C LYS A 154 1.50 7.55 -0.10
N VAL A 155 1.69 6.42 -0.77
CA VAL A 155 3.00 5.74 -0.88
C VAL A 155 3.97 6.60 -1.71
N LEU A 156 3.54 7.08 -2.88
CA LEU A 156 4.33 7.94 -3.75
C LEU A 156 4.66 9.28 -3.06
N LEU A 157 3.69 9.86 -2.37
CA LEU A 157 3.86 11.07 -1.56
C LEU A 157 4.95 10.88 -0.49
N CYS A 158 4.88 9.80 0.29
CA CYS A 158 5.91 9.52 1.29
C CYS A 158 7.27 9.24 0.64
N GLY A 159 7.30 8.63 -0.55
CA GLY A 159 8.52 8.47 -1.35
C GLY A 159 9.16 9.82 -1.71
N ALA A 160 8.36 10.80 -2.17
CA ALA A 160 8.83 12.15 -2.45
C ALA A 160 9.34 12.87 -1.19
N VAL A 161 8.65 12.72 -0.06
CA VAL A 161 9.09 13.27 1.23
C VAL A 161 10.42 12.65 1.68
N LEU A 162 10.57 11.33 1.55
CA LEU A 162 11.84 10.64 1.83
C LEU A 162 12.96 11.11 0.90
N SER A 163 12.68 11.33 -0.38
CA SER A 163 13.67 11.90 -1.31
C SER A 163 14.15 13.29 -0.88
N ARG A 164 13.27 14.13 -0.30
CA ARG A 164 13.66 15.43 0.26
C ARG A 164 14.50 15.30 1.52
N ILE A 165 14.21 14.31 2.36
CA ILE A 165 15.03 13.99 3.54
C ILE A 165 16.45 13.60 3.11
N ASP A 166 16.57 12.76 2.09
CA ASP A 166 17.86 12.34 1.53
C ASP A 166 18.65 13.53 0.97
N ALA A 167 17.97 14.50 0.37
CA ALA A 167 18.56 15.74 -0.13
C ALA A 167 18.84 16.79 0.97
N GLY A 168 18.57 16.49 2.25
CA GLY A 168 18.73 17.42 3.37
C GLY A 168 17.72 18.58 3.37
N GLN A 169 16.63 18.47 2.62
CA GLN A 169 15.58 19.49 2.46
C GLN A 169 14.40 19.30 3.42
N GLU A 170 14.37 18.18 4.15
CA GLU A 170 13.33 17.82 5.11
C GLU A 170 13.93 16.96 6.24
N GLN A 171 13.25 16.90 7.39
CA GLN A 171 13.66 16.05 8.51
C GLN A 171 12.47 15.27 9.06
N LEU A 172 12.63 13.94 9.24
CA LEU A 172 11.60 13.09 9.85
C LEU A 172 11.14 13.58 11.23
N GLY A 173 12.05 14.17 12.00
CA GLY A 173 11.75 14.71 13.34
C GLY A 173 11.16 16.12 13.33
N ARG A 174 11.05 16.79 12.18
CA ARG A 174 10.44 18.11 12.11
C ARG A 174 8.96 18.01 12.48
N ARG A 175 8.55 18.77 13.48
CA ARG A 175 7.17 18.84 13.96
C ARG A 175 6.38 19.85 13.15
N ILE A 176 5.17 19.46 12.74
CA ILE A 176 4.20 20.28 12.03
C ILE A 176 3.02 20.50 12.98
N HIS A 177 2.76 21.76 13.30
CA HIS A 177 1.54 22.17 13.95
C HIS A 177 0.52 22.57 12.89
N TYR A 178 -0.72 22.21 13.14
CA TYR A 178 -1.88 22.46 12.28
C TYR A 178 -3.10 22.69 13.17
N SER A 179 -4.20 23.09 12.55
CA SER A 179 -5.40 23.57 13.21
C SER A 179 -6.61 22.71 12.84
N GLN A 180 -7.73 22.97 13.52
CA GLN A 180 -9.02 22.36 13.20
C GLN A 180 -9.44 22.62 11.74
N ASN A 181 -9.02 23.76 11.15
CA ASN A 181 -9.38 24.13 9.78
C ASN A 181 -8.62 23.32 8.73
N ASP A 182 -7.52 22.68 9.11
CA ASP A 182 -6.74 21.83 8.21
C ASP A 182 -7.31 20.40 8.13
N LEU A 183 -8.21 20.05 9.07
CA LEU A 183 -8.81 18.72 9.11
C LEU A 183 -9.83 18.54 7.99
N VAL A 184 -9.60 17.53 7.16
CA VAL A 184 -10.55 17.01 6.17
C VAL A 184 -11.20 15.71 6.66
N GLU A 185 -12.18 15.20 5.92
CA GLU A 185 -12.83 13.93 6.26
C GLU A 185 -11.82 12.78 6.39
N TYR A 186 -12.12 11.81 7.26
CA TYR A 186 -11.26 10.66 7.55
C TYR A 186 -9.82 11.04 7.98
N SER A 187 -9.73 11.61 9.19
CA SER A 187 -8.49 12.09 9.81
C SER A 187 -8.24 11.44 11.18
N PRO A 188 -8.26 10.09 11.28
CA PRO A 188 -8.36 9.37 12.57
C PRO A 188 -7.15 9.48 13.48
N VAL A 189 -6.00 9.93 12.96
CA VAL A 189 -4.79 10.19 13.74
C VAL A 189 -4.64 11.68 13.95
N THR A 190 -4.67 12.46 12.87
CA THR A 190 -4.42 13.91 12.92
C THR A 190 -5.44 14.67 13.77
N GLU A 191 -6.71 14.23 13.82
CA GLU A 191 -7.72 14.85 14.69
C GLU A 191 -7.36 14.80 16.19
N LYS A 192 -6.47 13.88 16.58
CA LYS A 192 -6.06 13.65 17.99
C LYS A 192 -4.81 14.45 18.38
N HIS A 193 -4.17 15.11 17.42
CA HIS A 193 -2.87 15.77 17.60
C HIS A 193 -2.88 17.27 17.25
N LEU A 194 -4.05 17.94 17.38
CA LEU A 194 -4.19 19.37 17.12
C LEU A 194 -3.35 20.26 18.06
N THR A 195 -3.15 19.83 19.31
CA THR A 195 -2.43 20.62 20.32
C THR A 195 -0.92 20.47 20.21
N ASP A 196 -0.45 19.24 20.10
CA ASP A 196 0.96 18.85 20.09
C ASP A 196 1.56 18.79 18.68
N GLY A 197 0.73 18.79 17.64
CA GLY A 197 1.17 18.59 16.26
C GLY A 197 1.73 17.19 16.02
N MET A 198 2.25 16.94 14.83
CA MET A 198 2.85 15.66 14.47
C MET A 198 4.17 15.88 13.73
N THR A 199 5.12 14.97 13.92
CA THR A 199 6.35 14.94 13.13
C THR A 199 6.10 14.44 11.71
N VAL A 200 6.98 14.80 10.77
CA VAL A 200 6.93 14.28 9.40
C VAL A 200 6.91 12.74 9.38
N ARG A 201 7.65 12.08 10.29
CA ARG A 201 7.62 10.62 10.47
C ARG A 201 6.22 10.11 10.83
N GLU A 202 5.59 10.73 11.82
CA GLU A 202 4.25 10.34 12.29
C GLU A 202 3.19 10.62 11.21
N LEU A 203 3.33 11.70 10.45
CA LEU A 203 2.44 12.01 9.32
C LEU A 203 2.57 10.98 8.20
N CYS A 204 3.78 10.60 7.79
CA CYS A 204 3.97 9.52 6.80
C CYS A 204 3.38 8.20 7.31
N SER A 205 3.58 7.89 8.60
CA SER A 205 3.00 6.71 9.23
C SER A 205 1.47 6.76 9.20
N ALA A 206 0.85 7.87 9.58
CA ALA A 206 -0.61 8.03 9.57
C ALA A 206 -1.18 7.94 8.16
N ALA A 207 -0.56 8.61 7.18
CA ALA A 207 -0.98 8.59 5.79
C ALA A 207 -0.91 7.18 5.17
N ILE A 208 0.12 6.38 5.45
CA ILE A 208 0.25 5.04 4.87
C ILE A 208 -0.57 4.01 5.65
N THR A 209 -0.43 3.99 6.96
CA THR A 209 -0.94 2.88 7.79
C THR A 209 -2.43 3.07 8.12
N MET A 210 -2.84 4.32 8.36
CA MET A 210 -4.22 4.67 8.69
C MET A 210 -4.94 5.38 7.55
N SER A 211 -4.31 5.56 6.39
CA SER A 211 -4.87 6.30 5.26
C SER A 211 -5.37 7.70 5.62
N ASP A 212 -4.78 8.34 6.63
CA ASP A 212 -5.21 9.63 7.18
C ASP A 212 -5.10 10.75 6.12
N ASN A 213 -6.23 11.39 5.81
CA ASN A 213 -6.31 12.35 4.70
C ASN A 213 -5.64 13.68 5.03
N THR A 214 -5.83 14.20 6.24
CA THR A 214 -5.14 15.44 6.65
C THR A 214 -3.64 15.21 6.72
N ALA A 215 -3.18 14.04 7.17
CA ALA A 215 -1.75 13.73 7.14
C ALA A 215 -1.18 13.81 5.72
N ALA A 216 -1.91 13.30 4.71
CA ALA A 216 -1.50 13.41 3.32
C ALA A 216 -1.51 14.87 2.83
N ASN A 217 -2.51 15.68 3.17
CA ASN A 217 -2.53 17.11 2.82
C ASN A 217 -1.38 17.90 3.49
N LEU A 218 -1.07 17.62 4.76
CA LEU A 218 0.05 18.26 5.44
C LEU A 218 1.38 17.90 4.78
N LEU A 219 1.58 16.63 4.38
CA LEU A 219 2.76 16.18 3.64
C LEU A 219 2.83 16.78 2.22
N LEU A 220 1.71 16.84 1.50
CA LEU A 220 1.65 17.52 0.20
C LEU A 220 2.09 18.99 0.32
N THR A 221 1.68 19.66 1.39
CA THR A 221 2.11 21.04 1.66
C THR A 221 3.63 21.16 1.79
N THR A 222 4.32 20.17 2.38
CA THR A 222 5.79 20.22 2.55
C THR A 222 6.56 20.06 1.25
N ILE A 223 5.96 19.43 0.23
CA ILE A 223 6.57 19.24 -1.08
C ILE A 223 6.16 20.30 -2.10
N GLY A 224 5.15 21.14 -1.79
CA GLY A 224 4.63 22.19 -2.67
C GLY A 224 3.32 21.83 -3.39
N GLY A 225 2.64 20.77 -2.96
CA GLY A 225 1.31 20.37 -3.42
C GLY A 225 1.30 19.33 -4.54
N PRO A 226 0.11 19.00 -5.09
CA PRO A 226 -0.06 17.91 -6.07
C PRO A 226 0.83 18.00 -7.31
N LYS A 227 1.05 19.23 -7.81
CA LYS A 227 1.90 19.47 -8.97
C LYS A 227 3.34 19.05 -8.75
N GLU A 228 3.87 19.26 -7.54
CA GLU A 228 5.25 18.89 -7.20
C GLU A 228 5.39 17.38 -7.01
N LEU A 229 4.32 16.68 -6.56
CA LEU A 229 4.32 15.21 -6.61
C LEU A 229 4.38 14.70 -8.05
N THR A 230 3.57 15.27 -8.94
CA THR A 230 3.59 14.91 -10.36
C THR A 230 4.96 15.21 -10.99
N ALA A 231 5.56 16.36 -10.67
CA ALA A 231 6.89 16.72 -11.14
C ALA A 231 7.98 15.74 -10.63
N PHE A 232 7.89 15.33 -9.36
CA PHE A 232 8.77 14.30 -8.80
C PHE A 232 8.66 12.96 -9.54
N LEU A 233 7.43 12.52 -9.84
CA LEU A 233 7.17 11.30 -10.61
C LEU A 233 7.73 11.39 -12.03
N HIS A 234 7.51 12.51 -12.71
CA HIS A 234 8.09 12.73 -14.04
C HIS A 234 9.62 12.70 -14.01
N ASN A 235 10.25 13.24 -12.96
CA ASN A 235 11.71 13.25 -12.83
C ASN A 235 12.30 11.85 -12.59
N MET A 236 11.53 10.88 -12.07
CA MET A 236 11.97 9.48 -11.93
C MET A 236 11.61 8.59 -13.13
N GLY A 237 10.96 9.14 -14.15
CA GLY A 237 10.59 8.42 -15.39
C GLY A 237 9.11 8.04 -15.52
N ASP A 238 8.28 8.32 -14.51
CA ASP A 238 6.84 8.11 -14.62
C ASP A 238 6.16 9.36 -15.20
N HIS A 239 5.89 9.34 -16.50
CA HIS A 239 5.17 10.39 -17.22
C HIS A 239 3.66 10.15 -17.35
N VAL A 240 3.14 9.15 -16.64
CA VAL A 240 1.74 8.70 -16.74
C VAL A 240 0.96 9.07 -15.50
N THR A 241 1.53 8.76 -14.33
CA THR A 241 0.91 9.02 -13.03
C THR A 241 0.86 10.51 -12.77
N ARG A 242 -0.32 11.00 -12.36
CA ARG A 242 -0.55 12.42 -12.07
C ARG A 242 -1.42 12.59 -10.85
N LEU A 243 -1.07 13.59 -10.04
CA LEU A 243 -1.90 14.09 -8.96
C LEU A 243 -2.21 15.56 -9.21
N ASP A 244 -3.51 15.89 -9.22
CA ASP A 244 -4.04 17.19 -9.61
C ASP A 244 -4.75 17.88 -8.43
N ARG A 245 -5.26 17.11 -7.47
CA ARG A 245 -6.06 17.60 -6.33
C ARG A 245 -5.53 17.12 -4.98
N TRP A 246 -6.09 17.71 -3.94
CA TRP A 246 -5.84 17.37 -2.54
C TRP A 246 -6.88 16.34 -2.06
N GLU A 247 -6.68 15.80 -0.86
CA GLU A 247 -7.77 15.09 -0.19
C GLU A 247 -8.84 16.10 0.28
N PRO A 248 -10.14 15.78 0.17
CA PRO A 248 -10.69 14.52 -0.33
C PRO A 248 -11.01 14.52 -1.84
N GLU A 249 -10.89 15.66 -2.54
CA GLU A 249 -11.39 15.82 -3.91
C GLU A 249 -10.70 14.90 -4.94
N LEU A 250 -9.48 14.44 -4.67
CA LEU A 250 -8.79 13.46 -5.53
C LEU A 250 -9.54 12.13 -5.69
N ASN A 251 -10.50 11.83 -4.80
CA ASN A 251 -11.28 10.59 -4.83
C ASN A 251 -12.56 10.68 -5.68
N GLU A 252 -12.83 11.81 -6.35
CA GLU A 252 -14.10 12.03 -7.08
C GLU A 252 -14.36 10.98 -8.18
N ALA A 253 -13.31 10.44 -8.81
CA ALA A 253 -13.37 9.34 -9.76
C ALA A 253 -14.42 9.51 -10.88
N ILE A 254 -14.57 10.73 -11.41
CA ILE A 254 -15.46 11.01 -12.55
C ILE A 254 -15.10 10.09 -13.72
N PRO A 255 -16.07 9.40 -14.35
CA PRO A 255 -15.80 8.56 -15.52
C PRO A 255 -15.05 9.32 -16.63
N ASN A 256 -13.91 8.75 -17.06
CA ASN A 256 -13.01 9.28 -18.09
C ASN A 256 -12.25 10.57 -17.74
N ASP A 257 -12.33 11.04 -16.48
CA ASP A 257 -11.41 12.06 -16.00
C ASP A 257 -10.04 11.44 -15.73
N GLU A 258 -8.99 12.04 -16.29
CA GLU A 258 -7.61 11.55 -16.12
C GLU A 258 -6.93 12.13 -14.87
N ARG A 259 -7.53 13.12 -14.19
CA ARG A 259 -6.97 13.70 -12.97
C ARG A 259 -6.85 12.64 -11.87
N ASP A 260 -5.75 12.69 -11.12
CA ASP A 260 -5.49 11.81 -9.97
C ASP A 260 -5.45 10.30 -10.33
N THR A 261 -5.01 9.98 -11.55
CA THR A 261 -4.94 8.62 -12.08
C THR A 261 -3.51 8.11 -12.27
N THR A 262 -3.39 6.78 -12.31
CA THR A 262 -2.21 6.04 -12.76
C THR A 262 -2.63 4.90 -13.69
N MET A 263 -1.67 4.17 -14.25
CA MET A 263 -1.88 2.92 -14.97
C MET A 263 -1.28 1.75 -14.15
N PRO A 264 -1.82 0.52 -14.25
CA PRO A 264 -1.18 -0.63 -13.62
C PRO A 264 0.27 -0.83 -14.09
N LEU A 265 0.56 -0.57 -15.37
CA LEU A 265 1.91 -0.58 -15.90
C LEU A 265 2.72 0.60 -15.35
N PRO A 266 3.88 0.37 -14.70
CA PRO A 266 4.79 1.45 -14.36
C PRO A 266 5.34 2.12 -15.63
N GLY A 267 5.49 3.44 -15.63
CA GLY A 267 6.02 4.20 -16.76
C GLY A 267 7.37 3.66 -17.25
N ASN A 268 7.54 3.51 -18.56
CA ASN A 268 8.78 3.03 -19.17
C ASN A 268 9.90 4.07 -18.98
N ASN A 269 11.05 3.62 -18.45
CA ASN A 269 12.36 4.22 -18.72
C ASN A 269 13.04 3.48 -19.89
#